data_AF-A0A1G4Y817-F1
#
_entry.id   AF-A0A1G4Y817-F1
#
_cell.length_a   1.000
_cell.length_b   1.000
_cell.length_c   1.000
_cell.angle_alpha   90.00
_cell.angle_beta   90.00
_cell.angle_gamma   90.00
#
_symmetry.space_group_name_H-M   'P 1'
#
loop_
_entity.id
_entity.type
_entity.pdbx_description
1 polymer ?
#
loop_
_entity_poly.entity_id
_entity_poly.type
_entity_poly.pdbx_seq_one_letter_code
_entity_poly.pdbx_strand_id
1 'polypeptide(L)' 'MPYNRSATAVLDPAARVRQLHLVAAARVAAARASTPQQVADIVRVTVDDEVDTHTFAAIVTDCSAGLPRR' A
#
# COMPACT_ATOMS: atom_id res chain seq x y z
N MET A 1 18.36 30.75 13.37
CA MET A 1 17.90 29.71 12.42
C MET A 1 16.89 28.81 13.13
N PRO A 2 15.58 29.06 13.04
CA PRO A 2 14.62 28.08 13.53
C PRO A 2 14.59 26.91 12.53
N TYR A 3 14.88 25.70 13.01
CA TYR A 3 14.52 24.48 12.30
C TYR A 3 13.00 24.47 12.19
N ASN A 4 12.47 24.96 11.08
CA ASN A 4 11.05 24.84 10.81
C ASN A 4 10.80 23.36 10.54
N ARG A 5 10.36 22.67 11.60
CA ARG A 5 9.89 21.30 11.62
C ARG A 5 8.73 21.24 10.62
N SER A 6 9.07 21.06 9.33
CA SER A 6 8.11 20.91 8.24
C SER A 6 7.08 19.90 8.69
N ALA A 7 5.87 20.40 8.87
CA ALA A 7 4.65 19.70 9.20
C ALA A 7 4.76 18.19 8.94
N THR A 8 5.12 17.42 9.97
CA THR A 8 4.52 16.10 10.15
C THR A 8 3.05 16.38 10.41
N ALA A 9 2.31 16.70 9.35
CA ALA A 9 0.89 16.51 9.36
C ALA A 9 0.74 15.06 9.80
N VAL A 10 0.21 14.87 11.01
CA VAL A 10 -0.34 13.58 11.39
C VAL A 10 -1.41 13.36 10.35
N LEU A 11 -1.04 12.66 9.27
CA LEU A 11 -1.96 12.36 8.20
C LEU A 11 -3.12 11.66 8.87
N ASP A 12 -4.32 12.15 8.63
CA ASP A 12 -5.54 11.43 8.98
C ASP A 12 -5.34 9.95 8.62
N PRO A 13 -5.70 8.99 9.50
CA PRO A 13 -5.47 7.58 9.24
C PRO A 13 -5.97 7.13 7.86
N ALA A 14 -7.08 7.69 7.36
CA ALA A 14 -7.58 7.38 6.03
C ALA A 14 -6.72 8.01 4.90
N ALA A 15 -6.14 9.19 5.13
CA ALA A 15 -5.17 9.77 4.20
C ALA A 15 -3.88 8.93 4.14
N ARG A 16 -3.43 8.39 5.28
CA ARG A 16 -2.29 7.48 5.35
C ARG A 16 -2.56 6.17 4.62
N VAL A 17 -3.70 5.52 4.86
CA VAL A 17 -4.12 4.30 4.15
C VAL A 17 -4.20 4.54 2.64
N ARG A 18 -4.76 5.68 2.21
CA ARG A 18 -4.82 6.05 0.78
C ARG A 18 -3.44 6.20 0.17
N GLN A 19 -2.51 6.83 0.89
CA GLN A 19 -1.12 6.94 0.45
C GLN A 19 -0.47 5.56 0.30
N LEU A 20 -0.63 4.68 1.29
CA LEU A 20 -0.11 3.32 1.27
C LEU A 20 -0.67 2.52 0.10
N HIS A 21 -1.97 2.63 -0.17
CA HIS A 21 -2.61 2.01 -1.33
C HIS A 21 -1.95 2.49 -2.64
N LEU A 22 -1.78 3.79 -2.83
CA LEU A 22 -1.18 4.35 -4.06
C LEU A 22 0.27 3.88 -4.25
N VAL A 23 1.06 3.85 -3.19
CA VAL A 23 2.45 3.37 -3.24
C VAL A 23 2.49 1.87 -3.54
N ALA A 24 1.61 1.08 -2.93
CA ALA A 24 1.52 -0.35 -3.16
C ALA A 24 1.14 -0.65 -4.62
N ALA A 25 0.11 0.03 -5.15
CA ALA A 25 -0.31 -0.11 -6.54
C ALA A 25 0.82 0.25 -7.52
N ALA A 26 1.55 1.34 -7.27
CA ALA A 26 2.69 1.74 -8.09
C ALA A 26 3.82 0.69 -8.06
N ARG A 27 4.11 0.11 -6.89
CA ARG A 27 5.14 -0.94 -6.74
C ARG A 27 4.73 -2.25 -7.40
N VAL A 28 3.46 -2.66 -7.26
CA VAL A 28 2.90 -3.85 -7.93
C VAL A 28 3.02 -3.72 -9.44
N ALA A 29 2.66 -2.54 -9.99
CA ALA A 29 2.80 -2.26 -11.41
C ALA A 29 4.26 -2.26 -11.88
N ALA A 30 5.17 -1.61 -11.13
CA ALA A 30 6.60 -1.57 -11.45
C ALA A 30 7.25 -2.97 -11.41
N ALA A 31 6.85 -3.82 -10.47
CA ALA A 31 7.31 -5.19 -10.34
C ALA A 31 6.69 -6.16 -11.36
N ARG A 32 5.67 -5.71 -12.11
CA ARG A 32 4.88 -6.56 -13.04
C ARG A 32 4.38 -7.84 -12.36
N ALA A 33 3.84 -7.71 -11.15
CA ALA A 33 3.29 -8.84 -10.43
C ALA A 33 2.21 -9.53 -11.29
N SER A 34 2.24 -10.86 -11.31
CA SER A 34 1.40 -11.69 -12.17
C SER A 34 0.55 -12.69 -11.40
N THR A 35 0.78 -12.80 -10.09
CA THR A 35 0.02 -13.68 -9.19
C THR A 35 -0.47 -12.91 -7.96
N PRO A 36 -1.62 -13.30 -7.39
CA PRO A 36 -2.11 -12.70 -6.14
C PRO A 36 -1.09 -12.80 -4.99
N GLN A 37 -0.29 -13.87 -4.96
CA GLN A 37 0.75 -14.04 -3.95
C GLN A 37 1.86 -12.98 -4.08
N GLN A 38 2.33 -12.70 -5.30
CA GLN A 38 3.32 -11.64 -5.54
C GLN A 38 2.78 -10.27 -5.14
N VAL A 39 1.51 -10.00 -5.44
CA VAL A 39 0.84 -8.77 -5.00
C VAL A 39 0.84 -8.68 -3.47
N ALA A 40 0.41 -9.74 -2.78
CA ALA A 40 0.37 -9.77 -1.32
C ALA A 40 1.74 -9.53 -0.68
N ASP A 41 2.81 -10.12 -1.22
CA ASP A 41 4.16 -9.95 -0.69
C ASP A 41 4.69 -8.52 -0.91
N ILE A 42 4.42 -7.92 -2.08
CA ILE A 42 4.79 -6.52 -2.37
C ILE A 42 4.00 -5.55 -1.46
N VAL A 43 2.70 -5.79 -1.30
CA VAL A 43 1.84 -4.97 -0.43
C VAL A 43 2.34 -5.09 1.01
N ARG A 44 2.65 -6.30 1.49
CA ARG A 44 3.16 -6.53 2.86
C ARG A 44 4.45 -5.75 3.14
N VAL A 45 5.41 -5.77 2.23
CA VAL A 45 6.65 -4.96 2.36
C VAL A 45 6.37 -3.45 2.27
N THR A 46 5.26 -3.05 1.67
CA THR A 46 4.90 -1.64 1.50
C THR A 46 4.16 -1.06 2.69
N VAL A 47 3.24 -1.83 3.27
CA VAL A 47 2.42 -1.40 4.40
C VAL A 47 3.01 -1.79 5.74
N ASP A 48 3.97 -2.72 5.75
CA ASP A 48 4.57 -3.29 6.96
C ASP A 48 3.45 -3.78 7.92
N ASP A 49 3.31 -3.18 9.10
CA ASP A 49 2.20 -3.39 10.05
C ASP A 49 1.34 -2.12 10.27
N GLU A 50 1.43 -1.14 9.37
CA GLU A 50 0.72 0.14 9.51
C GLU A 50 -0.81 0.03 9.33
N VAL A 51 -1.31 -1.11 8.85
CA VAL A 51 -2.73 -1.34 8.57
C VAL A 51 -3.21 -2.65 9.17
N ASP A 52 -4.48 -2.71 9.55
CA ASP A 52 -5.08 -3.94 10.02
C ASP A 52 -5.25 -4.98 8.89
N THR A 53 -5.43 -6.24 9.27
CA THR A 53 -5.56 -7.37 8.33
C THR A 53 -6.67 -7.15 7.30
N HIS A 54 -7.76 -6.46 7.69
CA HIS A 54 -8.88 -6.16 6.79
C HIS A 54 -8.49 -5.13 5.73
N THR A 55 -7.84 -4.03 6.12
CA THR A 55 -7.35 -3.02 5.17
C THR A 55 -6.25 -3.59 4.28
N PHE A 56 -5.36 -4.41 4.81
CA PHE A 56 -4.38 -5.16 4.03
C PHE A 56 -5.07 -6.00 2.94
N ALA A 57 -6.06 -6.81 3.32
CA ALA A 57 -6.79 -7.67 2.38
C ALA A 57 -7.52 -6.88 1.30
N ALA A 58 -8.09 -5.72 1.65
CA ALA A 58 -8.73 -4.81 0.69
C ALA A 58 -7.72 -4.29 -0.34
N ILE A 59 -6.56 -3.79 0.11
CA ILE A 59 -5.50 -3.29 -0.80
C ILE A 59 -5.00 -4.40 -1.74
N VAL A 60 -4.77 -5.60 -1.21
CA VAL A 60 -4.35 -6.76 -2.03
C VAL A 60 -5.40 -7.13 -3.06
N THR A 61 -6.69 -7.14 -2.67
CA THR A 61 -7.80 -7.45 -3.57
C THR A 61 -7.89 -6.44 -4.70
N ASP A 62 -7.82 -5.15 -4.38
CA ASP A 62 -7.87 -4.07 -5.36
C ASP A 62 -6.67 -4.14 -6.32
N CYS A 63 -5.46 -4.36 -5.81
CA CYS A 63 -4.25 -4.51 -6.62
C CYS A 63 -4.26 -5.79 -7.48
N SER A 64 -5.02 -6.81 -7.08
CA SER A 64 -5.12 -8.10 -7.79
C SER A 64 -6.30 -8.17 -8.76
N ALA A 65 -7.17 -7.15 -8.82
CA ALA A 65 -8.43 -7.19 -9.58
C ALA A 65 -8.25 -7.47 -11.09
N GLY A 66 -7.07 -7.18 -11.65
CA GLY A 66 -6.71 -7.46 -13.04
C GLY A 66 -5.95 -8.77 -13.29
N LEU A 67 -5.69 -9.56 -12.24
CA LEU A 67 -4.90 -10.80 -12.37
C LEU A 67 -5.80 -12.01 -12.61
N PRO A 68 -5.37 -12.95 -13.48
CA PRO A 68 -6.08 -14.21 -13.65
C PRO A 68 -6.08 -14.98 -12.33
N ARG A 69 -7.28 -15.36 -11.87
CA ARG A 69 -7.46 -16.26 -10.72
C ARG A 69 -7.01 -17.65 -11.17
N ARG A 70 -5.77 -17.98 -10.88
CA ARG A 70 -5.14 -19.25 -11.23
C ARG A 70 -5.09 -20.18 -10.03
#